data_AF-X1K8Y6-F1
#
_entry.id   AF-X1K8Y6-F1
#
_cell.length_a   1.000
_cell.length_b   1.000
_cell.length_c   1.000
_cell.angle_alpha   90.00
_cell.angle_beta   90.00
_cell.angle_gamma   90.00
#
_symmetry.space_group_name_H-M   'P 1'
#
loop_
_entity.id
_entity.type
_entity.pdbx_description
1 polymer ?
#
loop_
_entity_poly.entity_id
_entity_poly.type
_entity_poly.pdbx_seq_one_letter_code
_entity_poly.pdbx_strand_id
1 'polypeptide(L)'
;MPVIYPRFSATVVEKKIKRLIVKLKITDIELESSKEEIIRQAVSKRLKIDMGKLVLNLESDIQIKLEKLEKSFSDLEMNISSSFDRIKRNIKKEIKVLNKKLYSELKRQNKFTVEGINKIYMNIFPDNNLQEREINIISYLNRYGFDFIDDLYSAVNPLDFRHKFLEII
;
A
#
# COMPACT_ATOMS: atom_id res chain seq x y z
N MET A 1 11.38 40.06 -2.50
CA MET A 1 10.42 38.94 -2.37
C MET A 1 10.28 38.61 -0.88
N PRO A 2 9.06 38.40 -0.35
CA PRO A 2 8.89 37.94 1.02
C PRO A 2 9.47 36.53 1.19
N VAL A 3 9.83 36.18 2.42
CA VAL A 3 10.33 34.84 2.76
C VAL A 3 9.20 33.82 2.62
N ILE A 4 9.42 32.78 1.82
CA ILE A 4 8.48 31.66 1.67
C ILE A 4 8.75 30.68 2.81
N TYR A 5 7.75 30.45 3.67
CA TYR A 5 7.86 29.57 4.83
C TYR A 5 6.85 28.42 4.75
N PRO A 6 7.27 27.14 4.76
CA PRO A 6 6.34 26.02 4.74
C PRO A 6 5.47 26.01 6.00
N ARG A 7 4.17 25.73 5.84
CA ARG A 7 3.26 25.56 6.97
C ARG A 7 3.53 24.24 7.68
N PHE A 8 3.29 24.21 8.98
CA PHE A 8 3.22 22.97 9.75
C PHE A 8 2.15 22.05 9.15
N SER A 9 2.47 20.75 9.04
CA SER A 9 1.56 19.74 8.54
C SER A 9 1.53 18.58 9.51
N ALA A 10 0.34 18.21 9.95
CA ALA A 10 0.16 17.12 10.88
C ALA A 10 -1.12 16.35 10.61
N THR A 11 -1.10 15.08 11.01
CA THR A 11 -2.26 14.22 11.07
C THR A 11 -2.49 13.79 12.50
N VAL A 12 -3.72 13.98 12.96
CA VAL A 12 -4.19 13.59 14.26
C VAL A 12 -4.51 12.10 14.29
N VAL A 13 -3.87 11.38 15.20
CA VAL A 13 -4.06 9.94 15.42
C VAL A 13 -4.83 9.73 16.72
N GLU A 14 -6.10 9.38 16.59
CA GLU A 14 -6.92 9.03 17.76
C GLU A 14 -6.40 7.76 18.45
N LYS A 15 -6.49 7.69 19.77
CA LYS A 15 -6.13 6.52 20.61
C LYS A 15 -6.71 5.18 20.11
N LYS A 16 -7.92 5.18 19.54
CA LYS A 16 -8.53 3.98 18.95
C LYS A 16 -7.78 3.51 17.70
N ILE A 17 -7.30 4.45 16.88
CA ILE A 17 -6.56 4.19 15.65
C ILE A 17 -5.13 3.78 15.99
N LYS A 18 -4.48 4.45 16.96
CA LYS A 18 -3.15 4.05 17.44
C LYS A 18 -3.13 2.60 17.94
N ARG A 19 -4.15 2.20 18.71
CA ARG A 19 -4.31 0.80 19.14
C ARG A 19 -4.39 -0.18 17.96
N LEU A 20 -5.06 0.20 16.87
CA LEU A 20 -5.10 -0.62 15.64
C LEU A 20 -3.74 -0.67 14.94
N ILE A 21 -3.05 0.46 14.81
CA ILE A 21 -1.70 0.54 14.20
C ILE A 21 -0.73 -0.39 14.94
N VAL A 22 -0.70 -0.30 16.28
CA VAL A 22 0.15 -1.14 17.14
C VAL A 22 -0.23 -2.62 17.01
N LYS A 23 -1.53 -2.94 17.02
CA LYS A 23 -2.02 -4.33 16.86
C LYS A 23 -1.60 -4.93 15.51
N LEU A 24 -1.59 -4.13 14.45
CA LEU A 24 -1.21 -4.54 13.10
C LEU A 24 0.31 -4.45 12.85
N LYS A 25 1.09 -3.93 13.81
CA LYS A 25 2.54 -3.76 13.72
C LYS A 25 2.97 -2.93 12.50
N ILE A 26 2.20 -1.90 12.18
CA ILE A 26 2.51 -0.95 11.11
C ILE A 26 3.42 0.13 11.68
N THR A 27 4.51 0.45 10.99
CA THR A 27 5.43 1.53 11.41
C THR A 27 4.95 2.89 10.89
N ASP A 28 5.41 3.98 11.51
CA ASP A 28 5.00 5.33 11.09
C ASP A 28 5.49 5.65 9.66
N ILE A 29 6.65 5.12 9.25
CA ILE A 29 7.18 5.23 7.88
C ILE A 29 6.30 4.47 6.88
N GLU A 30 5.77 3.31 7.29
CA GLU A 30 4.84 2.54 6.46
C GLU A 30 3.50 3.29 6.28
N LEU A 31 3.05 4.10 7.25
CA LEU A 31 1.79 4.85 7.13
C LEU A 31 1.78 5.87 5.99
N GLU A 32 2.94 6.43 5.64
CA GLU A 32 3.07 7.37 4.51
C GLU A 32 2.93 6.67 3.15
N SER A 33 3.06 5.33 3.10
CA SER A 33 2.87 4.57 1.87
C SER A 33 1.39 4.51 1.48
N SER A 34 1.11 4.10 0.24
CA SER A 34 -0.27 3.95 -0.19
C SER A 34 -0.98 2.82 0.58
N LYS A 35 -2.28 3.01 0.85
CA LYS A 35 -3.15 1.99 1.47
C LYS A 35 -2.99 0.61 0.84
N GLU A 36 -2.89 0.56 -0.48
CA GLU A 36 -2.77 -0.69 -1.22
C GLU A 36 -1.42 -1.38 -1.01
N GLU A 37 -0.33 -0.62 -0.90
CA GLU A 37 0.99 -1.15 -0.59
C GLU A 37 1.03 -1.76 0.80
N ILE A 38 0.45 -1.10 1.80
CA ILE A 38 0.38 -1.64 3.17
C ILE A 38 -0.50 -2.89 3.23
N ILE A 39 -1.62 -2.93 2.51
CA ILE A 39 -2.40 -4.16 2.39
C ILE A 39 -1.59 -5.27 1.72
N ARG A 40 -0.86 -4.97 0.63
CA ARG A 40 0.04 -5.96 -0.02
C ARG A 40 1.07 -6.49 0.96
N GLN A 41 1.80 -5.62 1.65
CA GLN A 41 2.84 -6.01 2.60
C GLN A 41 2.28 -6.81 3.77
N ALA A 42 1.16 -6.39 4.36
CA ALA A 42 0.52 -7.09 5.48
C ALA A 42 0.06 -8.50 5.10
N VAL A 43 -0.50 -8.65 3.90
CA VAL A 43 -0.91 -9.96 3.37
C VAL A 43 0.30 -10.87 3.10
N SER A 44 1.37 -10.33 2.49
CA SER A 44 2.60 -11.08 2.21
C SER A 44 3.33 -11.52 3.49
N LYS A 45 3.43 -10.65 4.50
CA LYS A 45 4.07 -10.96 5.80
C LYS A 45 3.42 -12.18 6.47
N ARG A 46 2.10 -12.35 6.36
CA ARG A 46 1.37 -13.47 7.01
C ARG A 46 1.61 -14.82 6.34
N LEU A 47 1.75 -14.84 5.01
CA LEU A 47 1.89 -16.09 4.26
C LEU A 47 3.30 -16.69 4.35
N LYS A 48 4.29 -15.95 4.88
CA LYS A 48 5.73 -16.29 4.77
C LYS A 48 6.18 -16.63 3.35
N ILE A 49 5.39 -16.21 2.37
CA ILE A 49 5.56 -16.51 0.95
C ILE A 49 5.51 -15.17 0.23
N ASP A 50 6.57 -14.87 -0.50
CA ASP A 50 6.59 -13.75 -1.42
C ASP A 50 5.88 -14.17 -2.72
N MET A 51 4.57 -13.94 -2.74
CA MET A 51 3.72 -14.24 -3.90
C MET A 51 4.20 -13.51 -5.17
N GLY A 52 4.72 -12.28 -5.03
CA GLY A 52 5.27 -11.54 -6.16
C GLY A 52 6.45 -12.29 -6.76
N LYS A 53 7.38 -12.74 -5.91
CA LYS A 53 8.53 -13.56 -6.33
C LYS A 53 8.11 -14.90 -6.93
N LEU A 54 7.13 -15.61 -6.37
CA LEU A 54 6.65 -16.88 -6.93
C LEU A 54 6.06 -16.71 -8.33
N VAL A 55 5.24 -15.69 -8.54
CA VAL A 55 4.63 -15.40 -9.85
C VAL A 55 5.69 -14.99 -10.87
N LEU A 56 6.66 -14.16 -10.46
CA LEU A 56 7.79 -13.77 -11.32
C LEU A 56 8.65 -14.97 -11.71
N ASN A 57 8.95 -15.86 -10.76
CA ASN A 57 9.70 -17.09 -11.04
C ASN A 57 8.93 -17.98 -12.02
N LEU A 58 7.62 -18.16 -11.82
CA LEU A 58 6.77 -18.94 -12.74
C LEU A 58 6.78 -18.36 -14.16
N GLU A 59 6.64 -17.05 -14.30
CA GLU A 59 6.68 -16.37 -15.61
C GLU A 59 8.04 -16.58 -16.29
N SER A 60 9.12 -16.40 -15.54
CA SER A 60 10.49 -16.60 -16.02
C SER A 60 10.73 -18.05 -16.46
N ASP A 61 10.35 -19.03 -15.65
CA ASP A 61 10.55 -20.46 -15.94
C ASP A 61 9.80 -20.90 -17.20
N ILE A 62 8.56 -20.42 -17.38
CA ILE A 62 7.77 -20.71 -18.58
C ILE A 62 8.40 -20.06 -19.81
N GLN A 63 8.83 -18.79 -19.69
CA GLN A 63 9.46 -18.09 -20.80
C GLN A 63 10.75 -18.78 -21.25
N ILE A 64 11.61 -19.18 -20.32
CA ILE A 64 12.86 -19.92 -20.63
C ILE A 64 12.54 -21.24 -21.35
N LYS A 65 11.52 -21.99 -20.90
CA LYS A 65 11.13 -23.25 -21.55
C LYS A 65 10.59 -23.05 -22.96
N LEU A 66 9.80 -22.00 -23.18
CA LEU A 66 9.27 -21.66 -24.51
C LEU A 66 10.38 -21.21 -25.46
N GLU A 67 11.32 -20.38 -25.00
CA GLU A 67 12.45 -19.93 -25.81
C GLU A 67 13.38 -21.09 -26.20
N LYS A 68 13.63 -22.03 -25.29
CA LYS A 68 14.38 -23.27 -25.60
C LYS A 68 13.68 -24.10 -26.67
N LEU A 69 12.37 -24.28 -26.55
CA LEU A 69 11.59 -25.04 -27.52
C LEU A 69 11.56 -24.36 -28.89
N GLU A 70 11.35 -23.04 -28.92
CA GLU A 70 11.36 -22.23 -30.14
C GLU A 70 12.71 -22.32 -30.87
N LYS A 71 13.82 -22.29 -30.13
CA LYS A 71 15.15 -22.44 -30.69
C LYS A 71 15.35 -23.80 -31.35
N SER A 72 14.91 -24.89 -30.71
CA SER A 72 15.02 -26.25 -31.28
C SER A 72 14.30 -26.43 -32.63
N PHE A 73 13.20 -25.69 -32.87
CA PHE A 73 12.51 -25.70 -34.16
C PHE A 73 13.08 -24.69 -35.16
N SER A 74 13.65 -23.58 -34.68
CA SER A 74 14.35 -22.61 -35.53
C SER A 74 15.59 -23.23 -36.17
N ASP A 75 16.29 -24.09 -35.43
CA ASP A 75 17.43 -24.87 -35.92
C ASP A 75 17.03 -25.87 -37.04
N LEU A 76 15.74 -26.15 -37.21
CA LEU A 76 15.17 -27.00 -38.26
C LEU A 76 14.56 -26.18 -39.43
N GLU A 77 14.88 -24.88 -39.52
CA GLU A 77 14.34 -23.93 -40.51
C GLU A 77 12.81 -23.78 -40.49
N MET A 78 12.14 -24.18 -39.40
CA MET A 78 10.69 -24.05 -39.25
C MET A 78 10.33 -22.62 -38.79
N ASN A 79 9.69 -21.83 -39.64
CA ASN A 79 9.25 -20.47 -39.29
C ASN A 79 7.91 -20.47 -38.53
N ILE A 80 7.98 -20.72 -37.21
CA ILE A 80 6.80 -20.76 -36.30
C ILE A 80 6.88 -19.75 -35.14
N SER A 81 7.78 -18.77 -35.22
CA SER A 81 8.02 -17.74 -34.18
C SER A 81 6.75 -16.96 -33.81
N SER A 82 5.93 -16.61 -34.81
CA SER A 82 4.65 -15.92 -34.60
C SER A 82 3.68 -16.68 -33.69
N SER A 83 3.71 -18.03 -33.75
CA SER A 83 2.90 -18.90 -32.89
C SER A 83 3.45 -18.93 -31.47
N PHE A 84 4.77 -19.02 -31.30
CA PHE A 84 5.43 -18.93 -29.98
C PHE A 84 5.15 -17.59 -29.30
N ASP A 85 5.26 -16.49 -30.03
CA ASP A 85 4.94 -15.15 -29.51
C ASP A 85 3.49 -15.02 -29.07
N ARG A 86 2.55 -15.58 -29.85
CA ARG A 86 1.14 -15.63 -29.46
C ARG A 86 0.96 -16.41 -28.16
N ILE A 87 1.61 -17.57 -28.02
CA ILE A 87 1.56 -18.40 -26.82
C ILE A 87 2.15 -17.66 -25.61
N LYS A 88 3.35 -17.07 -25.74
CA LYS A 88 4.00 -16.25 -24.70
C LYS A 88 3.08 -15.14 -24.21
N ARG A 89 2.47 -14.37 -25.13
CA ARG A 89 1.50 -13.31 -24.78
C ARG A 89 0.28 -13.85 -24.03
N ASN A 90 -0.28 -14.98 -24.47
CA ASN A 90 -1.45 -15.57 -23.83
C ASN A 90 -1.15 -16.07 -22.42
N ILE A 91 -0.04 -16.79 -22.24
CA ILE A 91 0.41 -17.27 -20.93
C ILE A 91 0.61 -16.09 -19.97
N LYS A 92 1.29 -15.02 -20.42
CA LYS A 92 1.48 -13.82 -19.59
C LYS A 92 0.16 -13.19 -19.15
N LYS A 93 -0.84 -13.16 -20.05
CA LYS A 93 -2.20 -12.70 -19.71
C LYS A 93 -2.84 -13.59 -18.65
N GLU A 94 -2.78 -14.91 -18.82
CA GLU A 94 -3.36 -15.87 -17.87
C GLU A 94 -2.68 -15.84 -16.49
N ILE A 95 -1.35 -15.75 -16.45
CA ILE A 95 -0.59 -15.56 -15.20
C ILE A 95 -1.06 -14.28 -14.49
N LYS A 96 -1.26 -13.18 -15.22
CA LYS A 96 -1.78 -11.93 -14.64
C LYS A 96 -3.18 -12.08 -14.07
N VAL A 97 -4.07 -12.82 -14.75
CA VAL A 97 -5.42 -13.13 -14.27
C VAL A 97 -5.35 -13.98 -12.99
N LEU A 98 -4.52 -15.02 -12.98
CA LEU A 98 -4.31 -15.88 -11.82
C LEU A 98 -3.78 -15.07 -10.63
N ASN A 99 -2.77 -14.22 -10.83
CA ASN A 99 -2.20 -13.38 -9.79
C ASN A 99 -3.26 -12.45 -9.15
N LYS A 100 -4.12 -11.83 -9.98
CA LYS A 100 -5.24 -11.02 -9.47
C LYS A 100 -6.22 -11.83 -8.61
N LYS A 101 -6.59 -13.04 -9.05
CA LYS A 101 -7.48 -13.93 -8.29
C LYS A 101 -6.85 -14.35 -6.97
N LEU A 102 -5.59 -14.79 -6.99
CA LEU A 102 -4.84 -15.16 -5.79
C LEU A 102 -4.79 -13.98 -4.81
N TYR A 103 -4.44 -12.79 -5.27
CA TYR A 103 -4.40 -11.60 -4.43
C TYR A 103 -5.77 -11.25 -3.82
N SER A 104 -6.84 -11.37 -4.59
CA SER A 104 -8.22 -11.17 -4.10
C SER A 104 -8.58 -12.19 -3.01
N GLU A 105 -8.25 -13.46 -3.22
CA GLU A 105 -8.48 -14.53 -2.25
C GLU A 105 -7.69 -14.31 -0.96
N LEU A 106 -6.43 -13.88 -1.08
CA LEU A 106 -5.60 -13.56 0.07
C LEU A 106 -6.15 -12.36 0.85
N LYS A 107 -6.63 -11.31 0.16
CA LYS A 107 -7.35 -10.20 0.81
C LYS A 107 -8.57 -10.72 1.57
N ARG A 108 -9.35 -11.62 0.97
CA ARG A 108 -10.55 -12.22 1.58
C ARG A 108 -10.21 -13.02 2.83
N GLN A 109 -9.19 -13.86 2.79
CA GLN A 109 -8.70 -14.61 3.96
C GLN A 109 -8.14 -13.72 5.07
N ASN A 110 -7.74 -12.50 4.73
CA ASN A 110 -7.19 -11.49 5.64
C ASN A 110 -8.18 -10.34 5.89
N LYS A 111 -9.49 -10.58 5.77
CA LYS A 111 -10.53 -9.55 5.84
C LYS A 111 -10.37 -8.62 7.04
N PHE A 112 -10.16 -9.14 8.25
CA PHE A 112 -9.98 -8.32 9.46
C PHE A 112 -8.76 -7.40 9.39
N THR A 113 -7.64 -7.87 8.84
CA THR A 113 -6.44 -7.06 8.64
C THR A 113 -6.70 -5.96 7.61
N VAL A 114 -7.34 -6.31 6.49
CA VAL A 114 -7.69 -5.36 5.43
C VAL A 114 -8.67 -4.30 5.92
N GLU A 115 -9.71 -4.69 6.66
CA GLU A 115 -10.66 -3.76 7.29
C GLU A 115 -10.00 -2.86 8.33
N GLY A 116 -9.08 -3.42 9.13
CA GLY A 116 -8.28 -2.64 10.07
C GLY A 116 -7.44 -1.56 9.38
N ILE A 117 -6.75 -1.92 8.30
CA ILE A 117 -5.97 -0.97 7.48
C ILE A 117 -6.89 0.07 6.84
N ASN A 118 -8.02 -0.34 6.27
CA ASN A 118 -8.99 0.60 5.70
C ASN A 118 -9.47 1.62 6.73
N LYS A 119 -9.76 1.17 7.97
CA LYS A 119 -10.18 2.04 9.06
C LYS A 119 -9.08 3.03 9.48
N ILE A 120 -7.83 2.60 9.48
CA ILE A 120 -6.67 3.46 9.74
C ILE A 120 -6.61 4.54 8.65
N TYR A 121 -6.56 4.16 7.38
CA TYR A 121 -6.44 5.12 6.27
C TYR A 121 -7.65 6.04 6.14
N MET A 122 -8.87 5.60 6.43
CA MET A 122 -10.05 6.48 6.46
C MET A 122 -9.95 7.59 7.54
N ASN A 123 -9.18 7.38 8.59
CA ASN A 123 -8.96 8.40 9.63
C ASN A 123 -7.76 9.29 9.32
N ILE A 124 -6.67 8.71 8.83
CA ILE A 124 -5.39 9.40 8.65
C ILE A 124 -5.30 10.07 7.28
N PHE A 125 -5.87 9.44 6.25
CA PHE A 125 -5.92 9.94 4.88
C PHE A 125 -7.33 9.81 4.29
N PRO A 126 -8.33 10.55 4.85
CA PRO A 126 -9.69 10.54 4.34
C PRO A 126 -9.69 10.87 2.84
N ASP A 127 -10.45 10.10 2.06
CA ASP A 127 -10.51 10.21 0.59
C ASP A 127 -9.16 10.20 -0.14
N ASN A 128 -8.15 9.53 0.45
CA ASN A 128 -6.76 9.52 0.01
C ASN A 128 -6.10 10.92 -0.04
N ASN A 129 -6.65 11.91 0.68
CA ASN A 129 -6.10 13.24 0.88
C ASN A 129 -5.55 13.40 2.30
N LEU A 130 -4.78 14.47 2.53
CA LEU A 130 -4.29 14.80 3.88
C LEU A 130 -5.47 15.11 4.81
N GLN A 131 -5.44 14.55 6.02
CA GLN A 131 -6.49 14.75 7.02
C GLN A 131 -6.85 16.22 7.24
N GLU A 132 -5.84 17.09 7.36
CA GLU A 132 -5.98 18.53 7.56
C GLU A 132 -6.71 19.27 6.42
N ARG A 133 -6.89 18.64 5.27
CA ARG A 133 -7.61 19.21 4.11
C ARG A 133 -9.08 18.79 4.05
N GLU A 134 -9.43 17.68 4.68
CA GLU A 134 -10.77 17.10 4.63
C GLU A 134 -11.52 17.24 5.95
N ILE A 135 -10.82 17.11 7.09
CA ILE A 135 -11.43 17.09 8.42
C ILE A 135 -11.39 18.49 9.04
N ASN A 136 -12.57 18.99 9.39
CA ASN A 136 -12.70 20.23 10.12
C ASN A 136 -12.38 20.06 11.62
N ILE A 137 -11.66 21.04 12.17
CA ILE A 137 -11.26 21.11 13.59
C ILE A 137 -12.42 20.95 14.58
N ILE A 138 -13.62 21.43 14.23
CA ILE A 138 -14.83 21.33 15.07
C ILE A 138 -15.14 19.88 15.45
N SER A 139 -14.84 18.93 14.54
CA SER A 139 -15.03 17.49 14.81
C SER A 139 -14.21 16.99 15.99
N TYR A 140 -13.01 17.54 16.17
CA TYR A 140 -12.13 17.20 17.29
C TYR A 140 -12.52 17.97 18.54
N LEU A 141 -12.84 19.26 18.44
CA LEU A 141 -13.29 20.07 19.58
C LEU A 141 -14.54 19.50 20.23
N ASN A 142 -15.51 19.03 19.43
CA ASN A 142 -16.72 18.40 19.95
C ASN A 142 -16.44 17.09 20.71
N ARG A 143 -15.33 16.41 20.43
CA ARG A 143 -14.99 15.12 21.06
C ARG A 143 -14.00 15.26 22.22
N TYR A 144 -13.08 16.20 22.13
CA TYR A 144 -11.93 16.34 23.03
C TYR A 144 -11.92 17.67 23.80
N GLY A 145 -12.85 18.59 23.52
CA GLY A 145 -12.89 19.90 24.16
C GLY A 145 -11.82 20.86 23.64
N PHE A 146 -11.68 22.01 24.32
CA PHE A 146 -10.72 23.05 23.95
C PHE A 146 -9.28 22.72 24.35
N ASP A 147 -9.08 21.85 25.34
CA ASP A 147 -7.75 21.38 25.77
C ASP A 147 -6.96 20.77 24.59
N PHE A 148 -7.66 20.21 23.60
CA PHE A 148 -7.05 19.72 22.37
C PHE A 148 -6.27 20.79 21.59
N ILE A 149 -6.70 22.05 21.65
CA ILE A 149 -5.99 23.16 21.01
C ILE A 149 -4.64 23.37 21.68
N ASP A 150 -4.59 23.30 23.01
CA ASP A 150 -3.35 23.46 23.78
C ASP A 150 -2.36 22.31 23.52
N ASP A 151 -2.87 21.08 23.38
CA ASP A 151 -2.08 19.92 22.97
C ASP A 151 -1.47 20.11 21.57
N LEU A 152 -2.26 20.62 20.61
CA LEU A 152 -1.78 20.91 19.27
C LEU A 152 -0.67 21.97 19.28
N TYR A 153 -0.89 23.09 19.97
CA TYR A 153 0.11 24.16 20.07
C TYR A 153 1.42 23.67 20.67
N SER A 154 1.34 22.83 21.71
CA SER A 154 2.51 22.25 22.38
C SER A 154 3.31 21.31 21.48
N ALA A 155 2.67 20.69 20.48
CA ALA A 155 3.31 19.76 19.56
C ALA A 155 3.94 20.43 18.32
N VAL A 156 3.61 21.70 18.04
CA VAL A 156 4.13 22.43 16.88
C VAL A 156 5.59 22.81 17.12
N ASN A 157 6.47 22.40 16.21
CA ASN A 157 7.83 22.92 16.13
C ASN A 157 7.99 23.68 14.81
N PRO A 158 8.16 25.02 14.84
CA PRO A 158 8.19 25.85 13.63
C PRO A 158 9.26 25.43 12.61
N LEU A 159 10.40 24.89 13.07
CA LEU A 159 11.54 24.55 12.22
C LEU A 159 11.51 23.10 11.69
N ASP A 160 10.49 22.31 12.02
CA ASP A 160 10.34 20.94 11.53
C ASP A 160 9.27 20.86 10.44
N PHE A 161 9.73 20.75 9.19
CA PHE A 161 8.87 20.74 8.00
C PHE A 161 8.37 19.34 7.60
N ARG A 162 8.70 18.31 8.38
CA ARG A 162 8.21 16.95 8.12
C ARG A 162 6.75 16.83 8.52
N HIS A 163 6.01 15.99 7.82
CA HIS A 163 4.66 15.64 8.23
C HIS A 163 4.70 14.89 9.57
N LYS A 164 3.83 15.26 10.52
CA LYS A 164 3.82 14.64 11.85
C LYS A 164 2.54 13.88 12.12
N PHE A 165 2.65 12.74 12.79
CA PHE A 165 1.51 12.04 13.36
C PHE A 165 1.40 12.40 14.85
N LEU A 166 0.36 13.15 15.21
CA LEU A 166 0.12 13.64 16.57
C LEU A 166 -0.88 12.74 17.29
N GLU A 167 -0.49 12.20 18.44
CA GLU A 167 -1.37 11.37 19.25
C GLU A 167 -2.17 12.22 20.22
N ILE A 168 -3.50 12.06 20.22
CA ILE A 168 -4.36 12.66 21.26
C ILE A 168 -4.54 11.64 22.40
N ILE A 169 -4.34 12.10 23.64
CA ILE A 169 -4.40 11.31 24.87
C ILE A 169 -5.84 11.01 25.31
#